data_AF-A0A2R6DYB0-F1
#
_entry.id   AF-A0A2R6DYB0-F1
#
_cell.length_a   1.000
_cell.length_b   1.000
_cell.length_c   1.000
_cell.angle_alpha   90.00
_cell.angle_beta   90.00
_cell.angle_gamma   90.00
#
_symmetry.space_group_name_H-M   'P 1'
#
loop_
_entity.id
_entity.type
_entity.pdbx_description
1 polymer ?
#
loop_
_entity_poly.entity_id
_entity_poly.type
_entity_poly.pdbx_seq_one_letter_code
_entity_poly.pdbx_strand_id
1 'polypeptide(L)'
;MDHRVDPGVETHGEATPGGRDVVVPLRLYKTVTVFSTFIAIATILAGFVLLDRGTQRATASPEEVSLPLVALGLSLIVGGSAVYAFSTRFRAEGMGKPKDDTAERSDDG
;
A
#
# COMPACT_ATOMS: atom_id res chain seq x y z
N MET A 1 -18.61 -13.79 -62.95
CA MET A 1 -17.97 -12.74 -62.14
C MET A 1 -19.03 -12.23 -61.17
N ASP A 2 -18.97 -12.42 -59.87
CA ASP A 2 -18.17 -13.30 -59.03
C ASP A 2 -18.92 -13.39 -57.69
N HIS A 3 -19.10 -14.59 -57.15
CA HIS A 3 -19.62 -14.79 -55.81
C HIS A 3 -18.44 -15.17 -54.93
N ARG A 4 -17.96 -14.20 -54.13
CA ARG A 4 -17.19 -14.48 -52.91
C ARG A 4 -17.16 -13.25 -52.02
N VAL A 5 -18.04 -13.23 -51.02
CA VAL A 5 -17.75 -12.55 -49.76
C VAL A 5 -16.90 -13.55 -48.99
N ASP A 6 -15.60 -13.31 -48.85
CA ASP A 6 -14.74 -14.09 -47.96
C ASP A 6 -15.02 -13.65 -46.51
N PRO A 7 -15.51 -14.55 -45.64
CA PRO A 7 -15.51 -14.32 -44.20
C PRO A 7 -14.29 -15.04 -43.63
N GLY A 8 -13.21 -14.28 -43.43
CA GLY A 8 -12.00 -14.76 -42.78
C GLY A 8 -10.97 -13.63 -42.87
N VAL A 9 -10.45 -13.08 -41.79
CA VAL A 9 -9.89 -13.80 -40.65
C VAL A 9 -10.10 -12.95 -39.40
N GLU A 10 -10.62 -13.57 -38.34
CA GLU A 10 -10.47 -13.08 -36.98
C GLU A 10 -9.00 -13.23 -36.59
N THR A 11 -8.19 -12.18 -36.77
CA THR A 11 -6.88 -12.13 -36.14
C THR A 11 -7.04 -11.54 -34.75
N HIS A 12 -7.23 -12.47 -33.82
CA HIS A 12 -6.92 -12.40 -32.41
C HIS A 12 -6.32 -11.09 -31.94
N GLY A 13 -7.05 -10.42 -31.04
CA GLY A 13 -6.48 -9.41 -30.16
C GLY A 13 -5.15 -9.92 -29.63
N GLU A 14 -4.10 -9.18 -29.97
CA GLU A 14 -2.77 -9.36 -29.44
C GLU A 14 -2.90 -9.24 -27.93
N ALA A 15 -2.97 -10.40 -27.26
CA ALA A 15 -2.89 -10.50 -25.83
C ALA A 15 -1.48 -10.09 -25.44
N THR A 16 -1.25 -8.77 -25.40
CA THR A 16 -0.24 -8.22 -24.52
C THR A 16 -0.48 -8.89 -23.17
N PRO A 17 0.55 -9.47 -22.52
CA PRO A 17 0.44 -9.93 -21.14
C PRO A 17 0.33 -8.70 -20.22
N GLY A 18 -0.71 -7.90 -20.43
CA GLY A 18 -1.07 -6.72 -19.68
C GLY A 18 -1.82 -7.20 -18.47
N GLY A 19 -1.19 -7.01 -17.31
CA GLY A 19 -1.82 -7.20 -16.02
C GLY A 19 -3.20 -6.58 -16.06
N ARG A 20 -4.21 -7.42 -15.82
CA ARG A 20 -5.62 -7.03 -15.79
C ARG A 20 -5.76 -5.80 -14.90
N ASP A 21 -6.03 -4.64 -15.48
CA ASP A 21 -6.42 -3.46 -14.72
C ASP A 21 -7.71 -3.80 -13.97
N VAL A 22 -7.60 -3.96 -12.65
CA VAL A 22 -8.75 -4.19 -11.78
C VAL A 22 -9.29 -2.82 -11.42
N VAL A 23 -10.33 -2.40 -12.14
CA VAL A 23 -11.10 -1.19 -11.83
C VAL A 23 -11.79 -1.40 -10.47
N VAL A 24 -11.24 -0.81 -9.41
CA VAL A 24 -11.81 -0.91 -8.07
C VAL A 24 -12.86 0.20 -7.89
N PRO A 25 -14.11 -0.12 -7.51
CA PRO A 25 -15.13 0.89 -7.22
C PRO A 25 -14.63 1.90 -6.17
N LEU A 26 -14.90 3.20 -6.37
CA LEU A 26 -14.42 4.28 -5.48
C LEU A 26 -14.74 4.05 -3.99
N ARG A 27 -15.87 3.41 -3.69
CA ARG A 27 -16.23 3.03 -2.32
C ARG A 27 -15.28 1.99 -1.73
N LEU A 28 -14.88 0.97 -2.49
CA LEU A 28 -13.92 -0.03 -2.05
C LEU A 28 -12.54 0.61 -1.84
N TYR A 29 -12.08 1.44 -2.76
CA TYR A 29 -10.82 2.18 -2.61
C TYR A 29 -10.79 2.94 -1.27
N LYS A 30 -11.83 3.74 -1.00
CA LYS A 30 -11.91 4.54 0.22
C LYS A 30 -11.94 3.68 1.48
N THR A 31 -12.75 2.63 1.49
CA THR A 31 -12.84 1.71 2.61
C THR A 31 -11.50 1.03 2.86
N VAL A 32 -10.88 0.45 1.83
CA VAL A 32 -9.60 -0.26 1.96
C VAL A 32 -8.53 0.68 2.47
N THR A 33 -8.37 1.87 1.91
CA THR A 33 -7.34 2.83 2.35
C THR A 33 -7.57 3.31 3.79
N VAL A 34 -8.81 3.63 4.16
CA VAL A 34 -9.14 4.10 5.52
C VAL A 34 -8.95 2.99 6.55
N PHE A 35 -9.51 1.80 6.30
CA PHE A 35 -9.33 0.66 7.20
C PHE A 35 -7.87 0.24 7.28
N SER A 36 -7.12 0.25 6.18
CA SER A 36 -5.70 -0.10 6.18
C SER A 36 -4.88 0.89 7.00
N THR A 37 -5.12 2.19 6.82
CA THR A 37 -4.42 3.22 7.61
C THR A 37 -4.80 3.13 9.09
N PHE A 38 -6.07 2.88 9.39
CA PHE A 38 -6.53 2.71 10.78
C PHE A 38 -5.91 1.48 11.45
N ILE A 39 -5.96 0.32 10.77
CA ILE A 39 -5.35 -0.94 11.26
C ILE A 39 -3.83 -0.77 11.41
N ALA A 40 -3.17 -0.11 10.45
CA ALA A 40 -1.74 0.16 10.52
C ALA A 40 -1.38 1.01 11.75
N ILE A 41 -2.09 2.11 11.98
CA ILE A 41 -1.86 2.96 13.16
C ILE A 41 -2.14 2.18 14.45
N ALA A 42 -3.26 1.47 14.52
CA ALA A 42 -3.64 0.70 15.70
C ALA A 42 -2.61 -0.37 16.05
N THR A 43 -2.13 -1.12 15.05
CA THR A 43 -1.10 -2.16 15.25
C THR A 43 0.25 -1.58 15.63
N ILE A 44 0.68 -0.48 15.01
CA ILE A 44 1.92 0.22 15.38
C ILE A 44 1.85 0.69 16.85
N LEU A 45 0.76 1.34 17.25
CA LEU A 45 0.57 1.80 18.64
C LEU A 45 0.52 0.63 19.63
N ALA A 46 -0.19 -0.44 19.30
CA ALA A 46 -0.20 -1.65 20.13
C ALA A 46 1.21 -2.26 20.26
N GLY A 47 1.99 -2.25 19.18
CA GLY A 47 3.38 -2.72 19.17
C GLY A 47 4.28 -1.90 20.11
N PHE A 48 4.17 -0.57 20.06
CA PHE A 48 4.88 0.31 21.00
C PHE A 48 4.47 0.07 22.45
N VAL A 49 3.19 -0.10 22.73
CA VAL A 49 2.72 -0.42 24.09
C VAL A 49 3.32 -1.74 24.58
N LEU A 50 3.39 -2.77 23.72
CA LEU A 50 4.01 -4.05 24.08
C LEU A 50 5.51 -3.94 24.33
N LEU A 51 6.23 -3.16 23.51
CA LEU A 51 7.64 -2.86 23.72
C LEU A 51 7.87 -2.16 25.06
N ASP A 52 7.04 -1.16 25.39
CA ASP A 52 7.09 -0.44 26.66
C ASP A 52 6.88 -1.41 27.84
N ARG A 53 5.92 -2.32 27.75
CA ARG A 53 5.69 -3.32 28.82
C ARG A 53 6.83 -4.32 28.92
N GLY A 54 7.33 -4.80 27.78
CA GLY A 54 8.39 -5.81 27.77
C GLY A 54 9.76 -5.28 28.19
N THR A 55 9.98 -3.97 28.10
CA THR A 55 11.24 -3.31 28.47
C THR A 55 11.10 -2.47 29.74
N GLN A 56 9.95 -2.50 30.41
CA GLN A 56 9.59 -1.56 31.48
C GLN A 56 9.93 -0.10 31.10
N ARG A 57 9.56 0.32 29.89
CA ARG A 57 9.87 1.65 29.34
C ARG A 57 11.38 1.96 29.28
N ALA A 58 12.16 0.98 28.86
CA ALA A 58 13.62 1.04 28.71
C ALA A 58 14.43 1.13 30.03
N THR A 59 13.81 0.82 31.17
CA THR A 59 14.52 0.78 32.47
C THR A 59 14.80 -0.63 32.97
N ALA A 60 14.26 -1.66 32.30
CA ALA A 60 14.51 -3.05 32.67
C ALA A 60 15.98 -3.43 32.44
N SER A 61 16.52 -4.23 33.36
CA SER A 61 17.80 -4.92 33.15
C SER A 61 17.64 -5.94 32.02
N PRO A 62 18.69 -6.30 31.25
CA PRO A 62 18.58 -7.25 30.14
C PRO A 62 17.94 -8.59 30.51
N GLU A 63 18.12 -9.03 31.76
CA GLU A 63 17.59 -10.27 32.32
C GLU A 63 16.06 -10.20 32.59
N GLU A 64 15.53 -9.00 32.75
CA GLU A 64 14.12 -8.73 33.07
C GLU A 64 13.29 -8.42 31.81
N VAL A 65 13.95 -8.27 30.66
CA VAL A 65 13.29 -8.00 29.37
C VAL A 65 12.54 -9.25 28.92
N SER A 66 11.23 -9.12 28.77
CA SER A 66 10.43 -10.20 28.23
C SER A 66 10.55 -10.25 26.70
N LEU A 67 11.47 -11.10 26.22
CA LEU A 67 11.70 -11.32 24.79
C LEU A 67 10.42 -11.62 23.98
N PRO A 68 9.44 -12.40 24.47
CA PRO A 68 8.22 -12.66 23.70
C PRO A 68 7.38 -11.40 23.44
N LEU A 69 7.21 -10.52 24.43
CA LEU A 69 6.47 -9.27 24.27
C LEU A 69 7.20 -8.30 23.34
N VAL A 70 8.53 -8.25 23.44
CA VAL A 70 9.36 -7.43 22.55
C VAL A 70 9.26 -7.91 21.10
N ALA A 71 9.39 -9.22 20.88
CA ALA A 71 9.27 -9.82 19.56
C ALA A 71 7.87 -9.58 18.95
N LEU A 72 6.81 -9.73 19.76
CA LEU A 72 5.44 -9.47 19.33
C LEU A 72 5.21 -7.98 19.02
N GLY A 73 5.73 -7.09 19.88
CA GLY A 73 5.65 -5.64 19.67
C GLY A 73 6.33 -5.20 18.38
N LEU A 74 7.53 -5.72 18.11
CA LEU A 74 8.26 -5.45 16.88
C LEU A 74 7.54 -6.03 15.65
N SER A 75 6.98 -7.23 15.77
CA SER A 75 6.19 -7.86 14.71
C SER A 75 4.95 -7.03 14.35
N LEU A 76 4.28 -6.43 15.34
CA LEU A 76 3.14 -5.55 15.11
C LEU A 76 3.54 -4.26 14.39
N ILE A 77 4.70 -3.68 14.71
CA ILE A 77 5.20 -2.47 14.04
C ILE A 77 5.53 -2.77 12.57
N VAL A 78 6.26 -3.87 12.31
CA VAL A 78 6.59 -4.29 10.95
C VAL A 78 5.33 -4.65 10.17
N GLY A 79 4.40 -5.39 10.78
CA GLY A 79 3.12 -5.75 10.19
C GLY A 79 2.26 -4.53 9.84
N GLY A 80 2.10 -3.58 10.77
CA GLY A 80 1.37 -2.33 10.52
C GLY A 80 2.01 -1.48 9.43
N SER A 81 3.34 -1.41 9.40
CA SER A 81 4.09 -0.72 8.33
C SER A 81 3.86 -1.37 6.97
N ALA A 82 3.84 -2.71 6.90
CA ALA A 82 3.51 -3.43 5.69
C ALA A 82 2.09 -3.13 5.22
N VAL A 83 1.10 -3.16 6.12
CA VAL A 83 -0.31 -2.82 5.80
C VAL A 83 -0.43 -1.40 5.24
N TYR A 84 0.27 -0.43 5.83
CA TYR A 84 0.30 0.95 5.31
C TYR A 84 0.92 1.01 3.91
N ALA A 85 2.04 0.32 3.67
CA ALA A 85 2.66 0.26 2.34
C ALA A 85 1.76 -0.41 1.29
N PHE A 86 0.97 -1.43 1.66
CA PHE A 86 -0.05 -2.00 0.77
C PHE A 86 -1.17 -1.00 0.46
N SER A 87 -1.56 -0.17 1.44
CA SER A 87 -2.57 0.89 1.26
C SER A 87 -2.16 1.92 0.19
N THR A 88 -0.88 2.28 0.13
CA THR A 88 -0.36 3.28 -0.84
C THR A 88 -0.21 2.74 -2.27
N ARG A 89 -0.24 1.42 -2.44
CA ARG A 89 -0.20 0.75 -3.75
C ARG A 89 -1.52 0.92 -4.51
N PHE A 90 -2.64 0.97 -3.79
CA PHE A 90 -3.93 1.27 -4.40
C PHE A 90 -3.95 2.74 -4.81
N ARG A 91 -4.04 2.98 -6.12
CA ARG A 91 -4.18 4.32 -6.70
C ARG A 91 -5.39 4.26 -7.62
N ALA A 92 -6.42 5.05 -7.31
CA ALA A 92 -7.66 5.09 -8.09
C ALA A 92 -7.40 5.54 -9.54
N GLU A 93 -8.13 4.96 -10.50
CA GLU A 93 -8.14 5.42 -11.89
C GLU A 93 -8.55 6.90 -11.95
N GLY A 94 -7.69 7.74 -12.53
CA GLY A 94 -7.92 9.19 -12.65
C GLY A 94 -7.14 10.08 -11.66
N MET A 95 -6.37 9.53 -10.71
CA MET A 95 -5.37 10.34 -9.99
C MET A 95 -4.19 10.65 -10.93
N GLY A 96 -4.28 11.80 -11.60
CA GLY A 96 -3.21 12.37 -12.41
C GLY A 96 -1.88 12.45 -11.64
N LYS A 97 -0.77 12.39 -12.37
CA LYS A 97 0.59 12.45 -11.82
C LYS A 97 0.71 13.61 -10.80
N PRO A 98 1.41 13.43 -9.67
CA PRO A 98 1.81 14.58 -8.87
C PRO A 98 2.52 15.55 -9.82
N LYS A 99 2.09 16.81 -9.82
CA LYS A 99 2.83 17.85 -10.50
C LYS A 99 4.15 18.00 -9.75
N ASP A 100 5.19 17.31 -10.20
CA ASP A 100 6.55 17.83 -10.11
C ASP A 100 6.53 19.08 -10.98
N ASP A 101 6.40 20.26 -10.37
CA ASP A 101 6.77 21.57 -10.95
C ASP A 101 6.32 22.68 -9.98
N THR A 102 7.04 22.86 -8.88
CA THR A 102 7.32 24.20 -8.34
C THR A 102 8.64 24.15 -7.58
N ALA A 103 9.72 23.82 -8.29
CA ALA A 103 10.95 24.54 -8.01
C ALA A 103 10.73 25.96 -8.54
N GLU A 104 10.12 26.81 -7.72
CA GLU A 104 10.19 28.26 -7.93
C GLU A 104 11.68 28.61 -7.81
N ARG A 105 12.35 28.63 -8.95
CA ARG A 105 13.65 29.26 -9.10
C ARG A 105 13.42 30.72 -8.76
N SER A 106 13.85 31.09 -7.56
CA SER A 106 14.10 32.46 -7.15
C SER A 106 15.05 33.10 -8.16
N ASP A 107 14.51 33.84 -9.12
CA ASP A 107 15.20 34.86 -9.90
C ASP A 107 14.17 35.75 -10.63
N ASP A 108 14.55 37.00 -10.89
CA ASP A 108 13.80 38.16 -11.42
C ASP A 108 13.28 39.13 -10.34
N GLY A 109 13.88 40.29 -10.07
CA GLY A 109 15.02 40.98 -10.68
C GLY A 109 15.39 42.26 -9.93
#